data_AF-A0A250I9U3-F1
#
_entry.id   AF-A0A250I9U3-F1
#
_cell.length_a   1.000
_cell.length_b   1.000
_cell.length_c   1.000
_cell.angle_alpha   90.00
_cell.angle_beta   90.00
_cell.angle_gamma   90.00
#
_symmetry.space_group_name_H-M   'P 1'
#
loop_
_entity.id
_entity.type
_entity.pdbx_description
1 polymer ?
#
loop_
_entity_poly.entity_id
_entity_poly.type
_entity_poly.pdbx_seq_one_letter_code
_entity_poly.pdbx_strand_id
1 'polypeptide(L)'
;MVPSRSVAALLLSSLFLAPACAVRTSERRMAPEPPHSVQQELGYNDVVRLSQEYATAQGYEVSDVAEAQQVRPNYWRVRFGLAPWGSGKLLDLQFDEAQRRVVGSTEVEASATGGSGPVMPLPSGPPSR
;
A
#
# COMPACT_ATOMS: atom_id res chain seq x y z
N MET A 1 35.57 -18.51 -69.86
CA MET A 1 34.12 -18.62 -69.62
C MET A 1 33.84 -19.98 -69.03
N VAL A 2 33.38 -19.98 -67.78
CA VAL A 2 32.74 -21.05 -66.97
C VAL A 2 33.55 -22.34 -66.67
N PRO A 3 33.50 -22.82 -65.41
CA PRO A 3 34.47 -23.72 -64.80
C PRO A 3 33.86 -25.10 -64.50
N SER A 4 34.38 -25.80 -63.47
CA SER A 4 33.78 -26.93 -62.73
C SER A 4 34.26 -28.32 -63.21
N ARG A 5 34.55 -29.31 -62.35
CA ARG A 5 34.03 -29.60 -61.01
C ARG A 5 35.09 -30.31 -60.16
N SER A 6 35.24 -29.82 -58.93
CA SER A 6 35.87 -30.52 -57.82
C SER A 6 35.04 -31.76 -57.46
N VAL A 7 35.71 -32.91 -57.34
CA VAL A 7 35.14 -34.15 -56.82
C VAL A 7 35.01 -34.00 -55.31
N ALA A 8 33.78 -33.93 -54.82
CA ALA A 8 33.46 -34.00 -53.41
C ALA A 8 32.88 -35.39 -53.11
N ALA A 9 33.53 -36.14 -52.23
CA ALA A 9 32.88 -37.11 -51.34
C ALA A 9 33.93 -37.65 -50.37
N LEU A 10 34.29 -36.83 -49.38
CA LEU A 10 34.94 -37.33 -48.18
C LEU A 10 33.89 -38.00 -47.29
N LEU A 11 34.23 -39.22 -46.91
CA LEU A 11 33.62 -40.09 -45.92
C LEU A 11 33.44 -39.36 -44.58
N LEU A 12 32.46 -39.76 -43.77
CA LEU A 12 32.64 -40.39 -42.46
C LEU A 12 31.41 -40.21 -41.57
N SER A 13 30.77 -41.35 -41.32
CA SER A 13 29.81 -41.59 -40.26
C SER A 13 30.37 -41.20 -38.90
N SER A 14 29.59 -40.50 -38.07
CA SER A 14 29.83 -40.45 -36.62
C SER A 14 28.48 -40.37 -35.89
N LEU A 15 27.97 -41.54 -35.51
CA LEU A 15 26.97 -41.65 -34.45
C LEU A 15 27.65 -41.21 -33.14
N PHE A 16 27.23 -40.07 -32.59
CA PHE A 16 27.50 -39.75 -31.18
C PHE A 16 26.20 -39.93 -30.39
N LEU A 17 26.16 -41.02 -29.62
CA LEU A 17 25.27 -41.22 -28.49
C LEU A 17 25.53 -40.08 -27.48
N ALA A 18 24.58 -39.17 -27.32
CA ALA A 18 24.61 -38.20 -26.23
C ALA A 18 24.19 -38.88 -24.92
N PRO A 19 24.96 -38.75 -23.82
CA PRO A 19 24.49 -39.15 -22.50
C PRO A 19 23.39 -38.17 -22.07
N ALA A 20 22.24 -38.70 -21.67
CA ALA A 20 21.17 -37.93 -21.07
C ALA A 20 21.68 -37.32 -19.75
N CYS A 21 21.89 -36.00 -19.74
CA CYS A 21 22.09 -35.24 -18.52
C CYS A 21 20.82 -35.36 -17.68
N ALA A 22 20.84 -36.24 -16.67
CA ALA A 22 19.87 -36.19 -15.58
C ALA A 22 20.11 -34.88 -14.82
N VAL A 23 19.45 -33.81 -15.25
CA VAL A 23 19.31 -32.58 -14.48
C VAL A 23 18.58 -32.98 -13.19
N ARG A 24 19.36 -33.20 -12.11
CA ARG A 24 18.80 -33.16 -10.76
C ARG A 24 18.34 -31.73 -10.54
N THR A 25 17.06 -31.48 -10.81
CA THR A 25 16.37 -30.33 -10.26
C THR A 25 16.53 -30.43 -8.76
N SER A 26 17.42 -29.62 -8.19
CA SER A 26 17.43 -29.38 -6.76
C SER A 26 16.02 -28.93 -6.43
N GLU A 27 15.22 -29.81 -5.83
CA GLU A 27 14.02 -29.42 -5.12
C GLU A 27 14.51 -28.51 -4.00
N ARG A 28 14.64 -27.22 -4.33
CA ARG A 28 14.72 -26.16 -3.36
C ARG A 28 13.43 -26.30 -2.58
N ARG A 29 13.48 -27.02 -1.45
CA ARG A 29 12.39 -27.05 -0.47
C ARG A 29 11.95 -25.61 -0.34
N MET A 30 10.71 -25.36 -0.75
CA MET A 30 10.05 -24.10 -0.50
C MET A 30 9.94 -24.04 1.02
N ALA A 31 10.94 -23.42 1.65
CA ALA A 31 10.84 -23.10 3.06
C ALA A 31 9.56 -22.27 3.19
N PRO A 32 8.63 -22.66 4.06
CA PRO A 32 7.51 -21.78 4.39
C PRO A 32 8.11 -20.41 4.71
N GLU A 33 7.57 -19.35 4.10
CA GLU A 33 7.97 -18.01 4.52
C GLU A 33 7.83 -17.96 6.04
N PRO A 34 8.83 -17.43 6.77
CA PRO A 34 8.72 -17.31 8.21
C PRO A 34 7.40 -16.61 8.51
N PRO A 35 6.57 -17.16 9.43
CA PRO A 35 5.31 -16.51 9.79
C PRO A 35 5.65 -15.07 10.16
N HIS A 36 4.97 -14.12 9.52
CA HIS A 36 5.19 -12.68 9.67
C HIS A 36 5.69 -12.39 11.07
N SER A 37 6.99 -12.10 11.19
CA SER A 37 7.63 -11.80 12.47
C SER A 37 6.72 -10.81 13.17
N VAL A 38 6.12 -11.21 14.30
CA VAL A 38 5.06 -10.49 15.02
C VAL A 38 5.40 -9.01 14.97
N GLN A 39 4.80 -8.29 14.01
CA GLN A 39 5.04 -6.88 13.88
C GLN A 39 4.43 -6.33 15.15
N GLN A 40 5.27 -5.76 16.01
CA GLN A 40 4.79 -5.16 17.23
C GLN A 40 3.74 -4.11 16.83
N GLU A 41 2.48 -4.43 17.10
CA GLU A 41 1.33 -3.58 16.82
C GLU A 41 1.59 -2.24 17.49
N LEU A 42 1.47 -1.15 16.72
CA LEU A 42 1.66 0.19 17.23
C LEU A 42 0.41 0.57 18.00
N GLY A 43 0.60 0.95 19.26
CA GLY A 43 -0.48 1.49 20.07
C GLY A 43 -0.91 2.88 19.59
N TYR A 44 -2.10 3.30 20.02
CA TYR A 44 -2.66 4.64 19.80
C TYR A 44 -1.61 5.77 19.97
N ASN A 45 -0.84 5.73 21.06
CA ASN A 45 0.13 6.77 21.40
C ASN A 45 1.26 6.88 20.35
N ASP A 46 1.73 5.75 19.82
CA ASP A 46 2.78 5.75 18.81
C ASP A 46 2.26 6.28 17.47
N VAL A 47 1.04 5.88 17.08
CA VAL A 47 0.39 6.37 15.87
C VAL A 47 0.21 7.89 15.92
N VAL A 48 -0.31 8.42 17.03
CA VAL A 48 -0.49 9.86 17.22
C VAL A 48 0.85 10.59 17.17
N ARG A 49 1.85 10.11 17.92
CA ARG A 49 3.18 10.71 17.97
C ARG A 49 3.83 10.77 16.58
N LEU A 50 3.88 9.65 15.86
CA LEU A 50 4.48 9.58 14.52
C LEU A 50 3.73 10.45 13.51
N SER A 51 2.41 10.55 13.64
CA SER A 51 1.59 11.41 12.79
C SER A 51 1.84 12.90 13.09
N GLN A 52 2.05 13.27 14.36
CA GLN A 52 2.41 14.63 14.77
C GLN A 52 3.83 15.00 14.30
N GLU A 53 4.79 14.09 14.42
CA GLU A 53 6.15 14.25 13.91
C GLU A 53 6.13 14.50 12.38
N TYR A 54 5.34 13.71 11.64
CA TYR A 54 5.12 13.93 10.22
C TYR A 54 4.50 15.30 9.93
N ALA A 55 3.42 15.69 10.63
CA ALA A 55 2.75 16.97 10.41
C ALA A 55 3.73 18.15 10.62
N THR A 56 4.49 18.11 11.70
CA THR A 56 5.52 19.13 12.01
C THR A 56 6.60 19.17 10.93
N ALA A 57 7.06 18.01 10.47
CA ALA A 57 8.06 17.91 9.40
C ALA A 57 7.55 18.44 8.05
N GLN A 58 6.23 18.43 7.82
CA GLN A 58 5.60 19.04 6.65
C GLN A 58 5.30 20.54 6.82
N GLY A 59 5.65 21.12 7.97
CA GLY A 59 5.46 22.55 8.25
C GLY A 59 4.09 22.91 8.83
N TYR A 60 3.29 21.93 9.24
CA TYR A 60 2.04 22.20 9.94
C TYR A 60 2.28 22.50 11.42
N GLU A 61 1.63 23.55 11.91
CA GLU A 61 1.49 23.80 13.34
C GLU A 61 0.17 23.20 13.82
N VAL A 62 0.27 22.09 14.55
CA VAL A 62 -0.89 21.36 15.09
C VAL A 62 -1.12 21.71 16.56
N SER A 63 -2.37 21.97 16.94
CA SER A 63 -2.74 22.40 18.30
C SER A 63 -3.13 21.23 19.21
N ASP A 64 -4.00 20.35 18.73
CA ASP A 64 -4.62 19.29 19.50
C ASP A 64 -5.01 18.09 18.62
N VAL A 65 -5.07 16.91 19.22
CA VAL A 65 -5.57 15.69 18.56
C VAL A 65 -7.09 15.74 18.64
N ALA A 66 -7.75 15.97 17.52
CA ALA A 66 -9.20 15.98 17.43
C ALA A 66 -9.77 14.56 17.34
N GLU A 67 -9.09 13.67 16.62
CA GLU A 67 -9.52 12.29 16.41
C GLU A 67 -8.31 11.39 16.13
N ALA A 68 -8.33 10.17 16.64
CA ALA A 68 -7.38 9.14 16.22
C ALA A 68 -8.07 7.78 16.34
N GLN A 69 -8.41 7.19 15.20
CA GLN A 69 -9.18 5.95 15.13
C GLN A 69 -8.60 4.99 14.10
N GLN A 70 -8.54 3.72 14.44
CA GLN A 70 -8.27 2.67 13.48
C GLN A 70 -9.51 2.45 12.61
N VAL A 71 -9.43 2.83 11.32
CA VAL A 71 -10.55 2.75 10.38
C VAL A 71 -10.61 1.42 9.65
N ARG A 72 -9.45 0.76 9.49
CA ARG A 72 -9.27 -0.57 8.89
C ARG A 72 -8.07 -1.25 9.56
N PRO A 73 -7.91 -2.58 9.46
CA PRO A 73 -6.71 -3.26 9.95
C PRO A 73 -5.44 -2.57 9.42
N ASN A 74 -4.51 -2.23 10.31
CA ASN A 74 -3.27 -1.49 10.03
C ASN A 74 -3.42 -0.08 9.48
N TYR A 75 -4.64 0.48 9.39
CA TYR A 75 -4.85 1.83 8.89
C TYR A 75 -5.56 2.69 9.92
N TRP A 76 -4.90 3.77 10.28
CA TRP A 76 -5.38 4.76 11.23
C TRP A 76 -5.72 6.05 10.50
N ARG A 77 -6.82 6.68 10.94
CA ARG A 77 -7.15 8.06 10.60
C ARG A 77 -6.85 8.91 11.83
N VAL A 78 -5.99 9.90 11.66
CA VAL A 78 -5.59 10.83 12.72
C VAL A 78 -5.91 12.24 12.27
N ARG A 79 -6.62 13.00 13.11
CA ARG A 79 -7.01 14.38 12.83
C ARG A 79 -6.43 15.30 13.86
N PHE A 80 -5.74 16.33 13.40
CA PHE A 80 -5.19 17.38 14.25
C PHE A 80 -5.93 18.69 14.00
N GLY A 81 -6.18 19.46 15.05
CA GLY A 81 -6.49 20.89 14.94
C GLY A 81 -5.30 21.64 14.36
N LEU A 82 -5.55 22.54 13.40
CA LEU A 82 -4.52 23.40 12.82
C LEU A 82 -4.55 24.80 13.46
N ALA A 83 -3.35 25.36 13.65
CA ALA A 83 -3.19 26.72 14.12
C ALA A 83 -3.73 27.76 13.10
N PRO A 84 -4.20 28.93 13.56
CA PRO A 84 -4.40 29.28 14.97
C PRO A 84 -5.52 28.44 15.60
N TRP A 85 -5.43 28.17 16.91
CA TRP A 85 -6.45 27.42 17.62
C TRP A 85 -7.84 28.04 17.40
N GLY A 86 -8.84 27.20 17.13
CA GLY A 86 -10.19 27.66 16.78
C GLY A 86 -10.36 28.15 15.34
N SER A 87 -9.37 27.96 14.45
CA SER A 87 -9.49 28.26 13.01
C SER A 87 -10.59 27.46 12.31
N GLY A 88 -11.07 26.38 12.93
CA GLY A 88 -11.97 25.42 12.30
C GLY A 88 -11.30 24.59 11.21
N LYS A 89 -9.98 24.64 11.08
CA LYS A 89 -9.22 23.80 10.14
C LYS A 89 -8.66 22.58 10.85
N LEU A 90 -8.73 21.44 10.16
CA LEU A 90 -8.21 20.17 10.63
C LEU A 90 -7.26 19.60 9.58
N LEU A 91 -6.22 18.92 10.04
CA LEU A 91 -5.35 18.10 9.21
C LEU A 91 -5.73 16.64 9.39
N ASP A 92 -6.27 16.02 8.35
CA ASP A 92 -6.59 14.59 8.29
C ASP A 92 -5.40 13.81 7.72
N LEU A 93 -4.88 12.87 8.50
CA LEU A 93 -3.76 12.02 8.16
C LEU A 93 -4.19 10.57 8.12
N GLN A 94 -3.78 9.87 7.06
CA GLN A 94 -3.90 8.43 6.92
C GLN A 94 -2.56 7.80 7.27
N PHE A 95 -2.53 7.02 8.34
CA PHE A 95 -1.33 6.35 8.84
C PHE A 95 -1.41 4.85 8.57
N ASP A 96 -0.40 4.31 7.91
CA ASP A 96 -0.22 2.88 7.65
C ASP A 96 0.71 2.31 8.73
N GLU A 97 0.14 1.46 9.58
CA GLU A 97 0.79 0.82 10.71
C GLU A 97 1.83 -0.21 10.27
N ALA A 98 1.56 -0.94 9.18
CA ALA A 98 2.48 -1.95 8.67
C ALA A 98 3.74 -1.29 8.09
N GLN A 99 3.59 -0.10 7.50
CA GLN A 99 4.70 0.69 6.97
C GLN A 99 5.24 1.72 7.98
N ARG A 100 4.59 1.86 9.14
CA ARG A 100 4.90 2.82 10.22
C ARG A 100 5.05 4.25 9.73
N ARG A 101 4.18 4.68 8.80
CA ARG A 101 4.27 6.01 8.18
C ARG A 101 2.92 6.56 7.75
N VAL A 102 2.87 7.88 7.60
CA VAL A 102 1.75 8.56 6.94
C VAL A 102 1.78 8.30 5.44
N VAL A 103 0.65 7.86 4.89
CA VAL A 103 0.46 7.54 3.47
C VAL A 103 -0.47 8.53 2.75
N GLY A 104 -1.14 9.41 3.50
CA GLY A 104 -1.97 10.47 2.94
C GLY A 104 -2.20 11.59 3.94
N SER A 105 -2.34 12.81 3.43
CA SER A 105 -2.63 14.02 4.20
C SER A 105 -3.64 14.89 3.46
N THR A 106 -4.58 15.49 4.19
CA THR A 106 -5.62 16.36 3.61
C THR A 106 -6.04 17.40 4.64
N GLU A 107 -6.00 18.68 4.29
CA GLU A 107 -6.63 19.72 5.09
C GLU A 107 -8.15 19.70 4.87
N VAL A 108 -8.92 19.72 5.95
CA VAL A 108 -10.38 19.73 5.94
C VAL A 108 -10.92 20.78 6.89
N GLU A 109 -12.07 21.36 6.56
CA GLU A 109 -12.79 22.22 7.50
C GLU A 109 -13.57 21.37 8.52
N ALA A 110 -13.62 21.81 9.77
CA ALA A 110 -14.28 21.11 10.87
C ALA A 110 -15.77 20.84 10.57
N SER A 111 -16.42 21.75 9.84
CA SER A 111 -17.82 21.65 9.38
C SER A 111 -18.08 20.48 8.44
N ALA A 112 -17.06 19.86 7.83
CA ALA A 112 -17.22 18.70 6.95
C ALA A 112 -17.41 17.38 7.73
N THR A 113 -17.36 17.40 9.06
CA THR A 113 -17.50 16.20 9.90
C THR A 113 -18.95 15.99 10.33
N GLY A 114 -19.81 15.71 9.35
CA GLY A 114 -21.22 15.40 9.57
C GLY A 114 -21.66 14.19 8.74
N GLY A 115 -21.08 13.01 9.01
CA GLY A 115 -21.66 11.71 8.68
C GLY A 115 -21.72 11.29 7.20
N SER A 116 -21.25 10.06 6.93
CA SER A 116 -21.62 9.31 5.72
C SER A 116 -23.15 9.12 5.63
N GLY A 117 -23.72 9.40 4.47
CA GLY A 117 -25.03 8.88 4.05
C GLY A 117 -25.63 9.68 2.89
N PRO A 118 -26.24 9.04 1.86
CA PRO A 118 -27.01 9.79 0.88
C PRO A 118 -28.14 10.52 1.61
N VAL A 119 -28.28 11.83 1.37
CA VAL A 119 -29.51 12.56 1.68
C VAL A 119 -30.63 11.86 0.92
N MET A 120 -31.40 11.02 1.60
CA MET A 120 -32.70 10.62 1.07
C MET A 120 -33.64 11.81 1.21
N PRO A 121 -34.24 12.31 0.13
CA PRO A 121 -35.35 13.23 0.25
C PRO A 121 -36.49 12.50 0.97
N LEU A 122 -36.97 13.11 2.06
CA LEU A 122 -38.15 12.68 2.79
C LEU A 122 -39.35 12.61 1.81
N PRO A 123 -40.00 11.45 1.59
CA PRO A 123 -41.23 11.43 0.82
C PRO A 123 -42.33 12.09 1.66
N SER A 124 -42.66 13.34 1.34
CA SER A 124 -43.90 13.98 1.75
C SER A 124 -45.07 13.12 1.24
N GLY A 125 -45.84 12.57 2.18
CA GLY A 125 -46.90 11.60 1.93
C GLY A 125 -48.03 12.10 1.01
N PRO A 126 -48.92 11.19 0.59
CA PRO A 126 -49.92 11.48 -0.44
C PRO A 126 -51.05 12.39 0.08
N PRO A 127 -51.74 13.10 -0.82
CA PRO A 127 -52.83 13.99 -0.44
C PRO A 127 -54.01 13.15 0.08
N SER A 128 -54.47 13.45 1.30
CA SER A 128 -55.76 12.97 1.78
C SER A 128 -56.84 13.97 1.36
N ARG A 129 -57.91 13.41 0.78
CA ARG A 129 -59.06 14.06 0.13
C ARG A 129 -59.74 15.17 0.91
#